data_AF-A0A412F0S7-F1
#
_entry.id   AF-A0A412F0S7-F1
#
_cell.length_a   1.000
_cell.length_b   1.000
_cell.length_c   1.000
_cell.angle_alpha   90.00
_cell.angle_beta   90.00
_cell.angle_gamma   90.00
#
_symmetry.space_group_name_H-M   'P 1'
#
loop_
_entity.id
_entity.type
_entity.pdbx_description
1 polymer ?
#
loop_
_entity_poly.entity_id
_entity_poly.type
_entity_poly.pdbx_seq_one_letter_code
_entity_poly.pdbx_strand_id
1 'polypeptide(L)'
;MAKKSFKPDYNACIGNNKHENFGSIYESMVKSEQFKALSNPARMLYVLCRIQHKSSAGKACLHNHSEEFGVKYPDSCFVFPAKQQLEYGLQRTNSQRYFKELIEKGFIEKYESNEHRKKVNVYRFVSNWKN
;
A
#
# COMPACT_ATOMS: atom_id res chain seq x y z
N MET A 1 -5.09 3.46 27.55
CA MET A 1 -4.01 2.75 26.82
C MET A 1 -2.98 3.78 26.40
N ALA A 2 -1.74 3.68 26.88
CA ALA A 2 -0.67 4.58 26.46
C ALA A 2 -0.47 4.46 24.95
N LYS A 3 -0.59 5.57 24.19
CA LYS A 3 -0.18 5.61 22.79
C LYS A 3 1.31 5.28 22.77
N LYS A 4 1.69 4.09 22.28
CA LYS A 4 3.09 3.82 21.93
C LYS A 4 3.49 4.94 20.97
N SER A 5 4.37 5.84 21.40
CA SER A 5 4.90 6.90 20.56
C SER A 5 5.60 6.24 19.38
N PHE A 6 5.22 6.61 18.15
CA PHE A 6 6.04 6.27 16.99
C PHE A 6 7.44 6.82 17.23
N LYS A 7 8.45 5.93 17.21
CA LYS A 7 9.86 6.29 17.34
C LYS A 7 10.47 6.11 15.95
N PRO A 8 10.63 7.18 15.15
CA PRO A 8 11.29 7.07 13.86
C PRO A 8 12.73 6.58 14.05
N ASP A 9 13.27 5.88 13.06
CA ASP A 9 14.69 5.57 13.05
C ASP A 9 15.48 6.88 12.93
N TYR A 10 16.40 7.12 13.85
CA TYR A 10 17.25 8.33 13.81
C TYR A 10 18.15 8.36 12.56
N ASN A 11 18.38 7.19 11.95
CA ASN A 11 19.15 7.05 10.72
C ASN A 11 18.28 7.00 9.44
N ALA A 12 16.97 7.23 9.56
CA ALA A 12 16.10 7.46 8.42
C ALA A 12 16.77 8.45 7.46
N CYS A 13 16.87 8.09 6.18
CA CYS A 13 17.47 8.92 5.12
C CYS A 13 19.01 9.13 5.16
N ILE A 14 19.74 8.57 6.13
CA ILE A 14 21.21 8.76 6.27
C ILE A 14 22.01 7.50 5.90
N GLY A 15 21.34 6.38 5.62
CA GLY A 15 21.96 5.21 4.99
C GLY A 15 22.83 4.35 5.92
N ASN A 16 22.69 4.49 7.25
CA ASN A 16 23.30 3.55 8.17
C ASN A 16 22.57 2.19 8.11
N ASN A 17 23.33 1.10 8.25
CA ASN A 17 22.98 -0.28 7.90
C ASN A 17 21.82 -0.94 8.69
N LYS A 18 20.91 -0.20 9.32
CA LYS A 18 19.72 -0.67 10.08
C LYS A 18 18.70 0.48 10.18
N HIS A 19 17.38 0.36 10.07
CA HIS A 19 16.46 -0.72 9.68
C HIS A 19 15.07 -0.15 9.29
N GLU A 20 14.99 1.01 8.63
CA GLU A 20 13.68 1.56 8.27
C GLU A 20 13.10 0.97 6.98
N ASN A 21 11.83 0.58 7.03
CA ASN A 21 11.11 0.09 5.86
C ASN A 21 10.77 1.27 4.95
N PHE A 22 11.27 1.26 3.70
CA PHE A 22 10.97 2.28 2.70
C PHE A 22 10.10 1.73 1.57
N GLY A 23 9.27 2.62 0.98
CA GLY A 23 8.52 2.34 -0.23
C GLY A 23 9.28 2.88 -1.44
N SER A 24 9.74 2.01 -2.33
CA SER A 24 10.42 2.43 -3.56
C SER A 24 9.45 2.80 -4.68
N ILE A 25 9.84 3.72 -5.56
CA ILE A 25 9.16 4.06 -6.81
C ILE A 25 10.22 4.14 -7.90
N TYR A 26 9.96 3.52 -9.05
CA TYR A 26 10.91 3.58 -10.17
C TYR A 26 10.80 4.93 -10.87
N GLU A 27 11.93 5.47 -11.34
CA GLU A 27 11.95 6.71 -12.13
C GLU A 27 11.07 6.60 -13.38
N SER A 28 11.10 5.43 -14.05
CA SER A 28 10.25 5.15 -15.22
C SER A 28 8.76 5.17 -14.89
N MET A 29 8.35 4.83 -13.66
CA MET A 29 6.96 5.00 -13.23
C MET A 29 6.61 6.48 -13.17
N VAL A 30 7.42 7.31 -12.51
CA VAL A 30 7.12 8.74 -12.33
C VAL A 30 7.09 9.48 -13.67
N LYS A 31 7.92 9.05 -14.62
CA LYS A 31 7.98 9.62 -15.98
C LYS A 31 6.86 9.14 -16.91
N SER A 32 6.09 8.10 -16.56
CA SER A 32 5.04 7.54 -17.42
C SER A 32 3.81 8.44 -17.50
N GLU A 33 3.12 8.42 -18.65
CA GLU A 33 1.86 9.15 -18.82
C GLU A 33 0.77 8.65 -17.87
N GLN A 34 0.78 7.34 -17.55
CA GLN A 34 -0.16 6.78 -16.59
C GLN A 34 0.02 7.37 -15.18
N PHE A 35 1.26 7.59 -14.73
CA PHE A 35 1.52 8.21 -13.43
C PHE A 35 1.20 9.70 -13.42
N LYS A 36 1.54 10.41 -14.51
CA LYS A 36 1.17 11.82 -14.69
C LYS A 36 -0.35 12.02 -14.74
N ALA A 37 -1.11 11.04 -15.26
CA ALA A 37 -2.57 11.11 -15.30
C ALA A 37 -3.25 10.84 -13.95
N LEU A 38 -2.54 10.32 -12.94
CA LEU A 38 -3.08 10.15 -11.59
C LEU A 38 -3.29 11.51 -10.91
N SER A 39 -4.34 11.62 -10.10
CA SER A 39 -4.49 12.74 -9.18
C SER A 39 -3.37 12.74 -8.12
N ASN A 40 -3.03 13.92 -7.59
CA ASN A 40 -2.00 14.04 -6.54
C ASN A 40 -2.27 13.12 -5.34
N PRO A 41 -3.51 12.99 -4.82
CA PRO A 41 -3.80 12.03 -3.76
C PRO A 41 -3.60 10.57 -4.18
N ALA A 42 -3.90 10.19 -5.43
CA ALA A 42 -3.67 8.84 -5.92
C ALA A 42 -2.16 8.52 -6.06
N ARG A 43 -1.36 9.49 -6.52
CA ARG A 43 0.11 9.37 -6.51
C ARG A 43 0.65 9.14 -5.10
N MET A 44 0.16 9.93 -4.13
CA MET A 44 0.53 9.75 -2.71
C MET A 44 0.08 8.38 -2.18
N LEU A 45 -1.15 7.97 -2.48
CA LEU A 45 -1.65 6.66 -2.09
C LEU A 45 -0.77 5.53 -2.62
N TYR A 46 -0.28 5.62 -3.86
CA TYR A 46 0.64 4.62 -4.40
C TYR A 46 1.91 4.49 -3.55
N VAL A 47 2.51 5.62 -3.14
CA VAL A 47 3.68 5.63 -2.25
C VAL A 47 3.35 4.94 -0.93
N LEU A 48 2.21 5.28 -0.33
CA LEU A 48 1.75 4.71 0.93
C LEU A 48 1.48 3.20 0.81
N CYS A 49 0.95 2.72 -0.32
CA CYS A 49 0.81 1.29 -0.60
C CYS A 49 2.17 0.59 -0.63
N ARG A 50 3.20 1.21 -1.24
CA ARG A 50 4.57 0.65 -1.27
C ARG A 50 5.18 0.58 0.13
N ILE A 51 4.98 1.61 0.95
CA ILE A 51 5.41 1.61 2.35
C ILE A 51 4.66 0.53 3.15
N GLN A 52 3.34 0.48 3.03
CA GLN A 52 2.49 -0.52 3.69
C GLN A 52 3.00 -1.94 3.40
N HIS A 53 3.22 -2.27 2.13
CA HIS A 53 3.71 -3.58 1.69
C HIS A 53 5.05 -3.98 2.32
N LYS A 54 5.97 -3.03 2.52
CA LYS A 54 7.29 -3.31 3.09
C LYS A 54 7.30 -3.23 4.61
N SER A 55 6.39 -2.46 5.21
CA SER A 55 6.31 -2.26 6.66
C SER A 55 6.01 -3.56 7.42
N SER A 56 6.54 -3.68 8.63
CA SER A 56 6.23 -4.81 9.52
C SER A 56 4.73 -4.90 9.83
N ALA A 57 4.06 -3.75 9.99
CA ALA A 57 2.63 -3.69 10.22
C ALA A 57 1.83 -4.21 9.03
N GLY A 58 2.17 -3.83 7.81
CA GLY A 58 1.45 -4.30 6.62
C GLY A 58 1.74 -5.75 6.27
N LYS A 59 2.96 -6.24 6.50
CA LYS A 59 3.27 -7.69 6.44
C LYS A 59 2.43 -8.47 7.44
N ALA A 60 2.33 -7.99 8.68
CA ALA A 60 1.47 -8.60 9.70
C ALA A 60 -0.01 -8.56 9.31
N CYS A 61 -0.49 -7.48 8.70
CA CYS A 61 -1.87 -7.42 8.20
C CYS A 61 -2.15 -8.51 7.15
N LEU A 62 -1.25 -8.71 6.19
CA LEU A 62 -1.42 -9.75 5.17
C LEU A 62 -1.31 -11.15 5.77
N HIS A 63 -0.35 -11.36 6.69
CA HIS A 63 -0.18 -12.63 7.41
C HIS A 63 -1.45 -13.01 8.17
N ASN A 64 -1.97 -12.11 9.00
CA ASN A 64 -3.18 -12.40 9.78
C ASN A 64 -4.39 -12.64 8.88
N HIS A 65 -4.51 -11.90 7.77
CA HIS A 65 -5.57 -12.15 6.78
C HIS A 65 -5.42 -13.54 6.13
N SER A 66 -4.19 -13.96 5.86
CA SER A 66 -3.86 -15.28 5.31
C SER A 66 -4.25 -16.41 6.28
N GLU A 67 -3.90 -16.26 7.57
CA GLU A 67 -4.23 -17.22 8.62
C GLU A 67 -5.74 -17.29 8.87
N GLU A 68 -6.42 -16.16 8.97
CA GLU A 68 -7.87 -16.08 9.23
C GLU A 68 -8.69 -16.84 8.17
N PHE A 69 -8.25 -16.81 6.91
CA PHE A 69 -8.97 -17.40 5.79
C PHE A 69 -8.33 -18.64 5.18
N GLY A 70 -7.18 -19.08 5.70
CA GLY A 70 -6.47 -20.26 5.19
C GLY A 70 -5.98 -20.10 3.75
N VAL A 71 -5.71 -18.87 3.30
CA VAL A 71 -5.28 -18.57 1.92
C VAL A 71 -3.85 -18.05 1.93
N LYS A 72 -2.98 -18.64 1.11
CA LYS A 72 -1.61 -18.14 0.92
C LYS A 72 -1.57 -17.17 -0.27
N TYR A 73 -1.25 -15.91 0.02
CA TYR A 73 -1.12 -14.88 -1.02
C TYR A 73 0.32 -14.77 -1.57
N PRO A 74 0.51 -14.39 -2.84
CA PRO A 74 1.82 -14.05 -3.39
C PRO A 74 2.50 -12.89 -2.65
N ASP A 75 3.83 -12.86 -2.66
CA ASP A 75 4.63 -11.79 -2.04
C ASP A 75 4.38 -10.40 -2.63
N SER A 76 3.85 -10.32 -3.86
CA SER A 76 3.44 -9.08 -4.50
C SER A 76 2.13 -8.50 -3.96
N CYS A 77 1.41 -9.27 -3.14
CA CYS A 77 0.12 -8.87 -2.59
C CYS A 77 0.27 -8.09 -1.29
N PHE A 78 -0.76 -7.30 -0.97
CA PHE A 78 -0.87 -6.59 0.29
C PHE A 78 -2.35 -6.34 0.62
N VAL A 79 -2.62 -6.13 1.90
CA VAL A 79 -3.87 -5.56 2.37
C VAL A 79 -3.61 -4.19 2.98
N PHE A 80 -4.57 -3.29 2.85
CA PHE A 80 -4.48 -1.97 3.45
C PHE A 80 -5.76 -1.67 4.25
N PRO A 81 -5.89 -2.23 5.46
CA PRO A 81 -7.09 -2.05 6.27
C PRO A 81 -7.27 -0.60 6.70
N ALA A 82 -8.50 -0.22 7.02
CA ALA A 82 -8.85 1.16 7.35
C ALA A 82 -8.08 1.73 8.55
N LYS A 83 -7.73 0.89 9.53
CA LYS A 83 -6.93 1.30 10.67
C LYS A 83 -5.56 1.81 10.23
N GLN A 84 -4.86 1.05 9.38
CA GLN A 84 -3.57 1.44 8.81
C GLN A 84 -3.70 2.66 7.89
N GLN A 85 -4.78 2.75 7.11
CA GLN A 85 -5.02 3.95 6.29
C GLN A 85 -5.11 5.21 7.16
N LEU A 86 -5.84 5.16 8.27
CA LEU A 86 -5.94 6.28 9.22
C LEU A 86 -4.60 6.60 9.89
N GLU A 87 -3.81 5.58 10.25
CA GLU A 87 -2.46 5.77 10.80
C GLU A 87 -1.53 6.51 9.82
N TYR A 88 -1.74 6.33 8.51
CA TYR A 88 -1.00 7.04 7.46
C TYR A 88 -1.66 8.36 7.03
N GLY A 89 -2.68 8.83 7.75
CA GLY A 89 -3.36 10.10 7.49
C GLY A 89 -4.35 10.08 6.32
N LEU A 90 -4.72 8.89 5.80
CA LEU A 90 -5.71 8.77 4.74
C LEU A 90 -7.13 8.86 5.31
N GLN A 91 -7.95 9.75 4.74
CA GLN A 91 -9.37 9.81 5.02
C GLN A 91 -10.13 8.72 4.24
N ARG A 92 -10.96 7.93 4.94
CA ARG A 92 -11.70 6.78 4.37
C ARG A 92 -12.67 7.17 3.24
N THR A 93 -13.24 8.37 3.28
CA THR A 93 -14.26 8.83 2.31
C THR A 93 -13.70 8.94 0.90
N ASN A 94 -12.41 9.23 0.74
CA ASN A 94 -11.79 9.46 -0.56
C ASN A 94 -10.86 8.33 -1.01
N SER A 95 -10.40 7.46 -0.10
CA SER A 95 -9.39 6.46 -0.44
C SER A 95 -9.86 5.47 -1.50
N GLN A 96 -11.15 5.09 -1.51
CA GLN A 96 -11.71 4.19 -2.52
C GLN A 96 -11.57 4.72 -3.94
N ARG A 97 -11.81 6.03 -4.15
CA ARG A 97 -11.63 6.69 -5.45
C ARG A 97 -10.18 6.58 -5.92
N TYR A 98 -9.23 6.84 -5.03
CA TYR A 98 -7.81 6.80 -5.37
C TYR A 98 -7.32 5.37 -5.63
N PHE A 99 -7.82 4.37 -4.91
CA PHE A 99 -7.58 2.96 -5.26
C PHE A 99 -8.11 2.63 -6.66
N LYS A 100 -9.29 3.13 -7.03
CA LYS A 100 -9.85 2.95 -8.37
C LYS A 100 -8.94 3.57 -9.44
N GLU A 101 -8.46 4.80 -9.23
CA GLU A 101 -7.50 5.45 -10.14
C GLU A 101 -6.23 4.61 -10.34
N LEU A 102 -5.66 4.06 -9.26
CA LEU A 102 -4.46 3.21 -9.34
C LEU A 102 -4.70 1.89 -10.08
N ILE A 103 -5.91 1.33 -9.98
CA ILE A 103 -6.32 0.13 -10.71
C ILE A 103 -6.47 0.44 -12.20
N GLU A 104 -7.23 1.49 -12.53
CA GLU A 104 -7.50 1.90 -13.91
C GLU A 104 -6.22 2.28 -14.67
N LYS A 105 -5.25 2.87 -13.97
CA LYS A 105 -3.94 3.24 -14.53
C LYS A 105 -2.90 2.11 -14.47
N GLY A 106 -3.29 0.91 -14.02
CA GLY A 106 -2.46 -0.29 -14.12
C GLY A 106 -1.28 -0.34 -13.16
N PHE A 107 -1.35 0.35 -12.01
CA PHE A 107 -0.32 0.31 -10.98
C PHE A 107 -0.53 -0.80 -9.96
N ILE A 108 -1.80 -1.13 -9.69
CA ILE A 108 -2.23 -2.23 -8.83
C ILE A 108 -3.46 -2.90 -9.46
N GLU A 109 -3.86 -4.04 -8.92
CA GLU A 109 -5.15 -4.65 -9.21
C GLU A 109 -5.77 -5.22 -7.92
N LYS A 110 -7.08 -5.48 -7.94
CA LYS A 110 -7.74 -6.27 -6.89
C LYS A 110 -7.45 -7.75 -7.16
N TYR A 111 -6.53 -8.33 -6.39
CA TYR A 111 -6.24 -9.77 -6.44
C TYR A 111 -7.42 -10.58 -5.89
N GLU A 112 -8.03 -10.09 -4.81
CA GLU A 112 -9.26 -10.64 -4.25
C GLU A 112 -10.22 -9.49 -3.94
N SER A 113 -11.38 -9.50 -4.61
CA SER A 113 -12.46 -8.55 -4.34
C SER A 113 -13.34 -9.10 -3.23
N ASN A 114 -13.36 -8.38 -2.11
CA ASN A 114 -14.16 -8.70 -0.94
C ASN A 114 -15.32 -7.72 -0.77
N GLU A 115 -15.80 -7.11 -1.85
CA GLU A 115 -16.82 -6.05 -1.79
C GLU A 115 -18.12 -6.46 -1.07
N HIS A 116 -18.56 -7.71 -1.26
CA HIS A 116 -19.76 -8.26 -0.62
C HIS A 116 -19.46 -9.02 0.68
N ARG A 117 -18.19 -9.16 1.04
CA ARG A 117 -17.73 -9.86 2.23
C ARG A 117 -17.30 -8.77 3.22
N LYS A 118 -17.55 -8.91 4.52
CA LYS A 118 -17.08 -7.92 5.51
C LYS A 118 -15.56 -8.02 5.75
N LYS A 119 -14.78 -8.21 4.68
CA LYS A 119 -13.34 -8.46 4.64
C LYS A 119 -12.65 -7.34 3.87
N VAL A 120 -11.38 -7.11 4.17
CA VAL A 120 -10.56 -6.17 3.39
C VAL A 120 -10.25 -6.75 2.01
N ASN A 121 -10.17 -5.90 0.99
CA ASN A 121 -9.70 -6.32 -0.33
C ASN A 121 -8.21 -6.67 -0.27
N VAL A 122 -7.81 -7.65 -1.08
CA VAL A 122 -6.39 -7.96 -1.31
C VAL A 122 -5.98 -7.32 -2.64
N TYR A 123 -4.91 -6.54 -2.60
CA TYR A 123 -4.37 -5.85 -3.77
C TYR A 123 -3.05 -6.48 -4.17
N ARG A 124 -2.69 -6.37 -5.45
CA ARG A 124 -1.41 -6.81 -6.00
C ARG A 124 -0.77 -5.70 -6.83
N PHE A 125 0.53 -5.47 -6.69
CA PHE A 125 1.27 -4.58 -7.59
C PHE A 125 1.42 -5.22 -8.96
N VAL A 126 1.18 -4.44 -10.02
CA VAL A 126 1.30 -4.89 -11.41
C VAL A 126 2.09 -3.88 -12.24
N SER A 127 2.48 -4.28 -13.45
CA SER A 127 3.28 -3.45 -14.37
C SER A 127 2.51 -2.96 -15.59
N ASN A 128 1.18 -2.98 -15.54
CA ASN A 128 0.31 -2.63 -16.67
C ASN A 128 0.40 -1.14 -17.04
N TRP A 129 0.86 -0.29 -16.12
CA TRP A 129 1.18 1.13 -16.36
C TRP A 129 2.24 1.38 -17.44
N LYS A 130 2.98 0.33 -17.86
CA LYS A 130 3.97 0.40 -18.94
C LYS A 130 3.34 0.42 -20.34
N ASN A 131 2.05 0.06 -20.44
CA ASN A 131 1.31 -0.06 -21.68
C ASN A 131 0.55 1.24 -22.01
#